data_AF-A0AAJ5F128-F1
#
_entry.id   AF-A0AAJ5F128-F1
#
_cell.length_a   1.000
_cell.length_b   1.000
_cell.length_c   1.000
_cell.angle_alpha   90.00
_cell.angle_beta   90.00
_cell.angle_gamma   90.00
#
_symmetry.space_group_name_H-M   'P 1'
#
loop_
_entity.id
_entity.type
_entity.pdbx_description
1 polymer ?
#
loop_
_entity_poly.entity_id
_entity_poly.type
_entity_poly.pdbx_seq_one_letter_code
_entity_poly.pdbx_strand_id
1 'polypeptide(L)'
;MLLEFQGYVLAYRLRAAVGGRVRPPGEPLSLACYAARRLERQALARSLVRGGLDAQQVQRLDALSSELMFGFWLNPAEVAAFLRAALRQGGHAALGDPDAFAALLSDSERARLGELGVRLVCAHHLTCLSLAAPLLDPDALAGVWQRVEATTPPLFVDELALAGQV
;
A
#
# COMPACT_ATOMS: atom_id res chain seq x y z
N MET A 1 -0.75 -8.11 10.13
CA MET A 1 0.58 -7.46 10.22
C MET A 1 1.40 -7.79 8.98
N LEU A 2 1.65 -9.06 8.64
CA LEU A 2 2.45 -9.42 7.46
C LEU A 2 1.85 -8.92 6.13
N LEU A 3 0.54 -9.08 5.92
CA LEU A 3 -0.16 -8.51 4.76
C LEU A 3 -0.07 -6.97 4.72
N GLU A 4 -0.08 -6.32 5.89
CA GLU A 4 0.03 -4.87 6.02
C GLU A 4 1.44 -4.40 5.60
N PHE A 5 2.48 -5.10 6.08
CA PHE A 5 3.86 -4.85 5.69
C PHE A 5 4.09 -5.09 4.19
N GLN A 6 3.54 -6.17 3.63
CA GLN A 6 3.53 -6.41 2.19
C GLN A 6 2.88 -5.26 1.42
N GLY A 7 1.72 -4.80 1.88
CA GLY A 7 1.04 -3.66 1.30
C GLY A 7 1.91 -2.40 1.35
N TYR A 8 2.60 -2.16 2.46
CA TYR A 8 3.57 -1.08 2.61
C TYR A 8 4.72 -1.18 1.61
N VAL A 9 5.40 -2.33 1.51
CA VAL A 9 6.54 -2.52 0.60
C VAL A 9 6.11 -2.26 -0.85
N LEU A 10 4.97 -2.79 -1.27
CA LEU A 10 4.50 -2.60 -2.63
C LEU A 10 4.05 -1.16 -2.90
N ALA A 11 3.39 -0.50 -1.94
CA ALA A 11 3.03 0.92 -2.05
C ALA A 11 4.27 1.80 -2.15
N TYR A 12 5.31 1.48 -1.37
CA TYR A 12 6.60 2.15 -1.41
C TYR A 12 7.24 2.02 -2.78
N ARG A 13 7.35 0.80 -3.32
CA ARG A 13 7.95 0.54 -4.64
C ARG A 13 7.17 1.24 -5.75
N LEU A 14 5.83 1.20 -5.72
CA LEU A 14 5.00 1.90 -6.69
C LEU A 14 5.25 3.42 -6.65
N ARG A 15 5.22 4.02 -5.45
CA ARG A 15 5.48 5.45 -5.26
C ARG A 15 6.91 5.84 -5.67
N ALA A 16 7.89 4.98 -5.40
CA ALA A 16 9.27 5.18 -5.83
C ALA A 16 9.42 5.13 -7.36
N ALA A 17 8.75 4.18 -8.02
CA ALA A 17 8.74 4.05 -9.49
C ALA A 17 8.06 5.24 -10.17
N VAL A 18 6.92 5.70 -9.64
CA VAL A 18 6.23 6.91 -10.13
C VAL A 18 7.08 8.17 -9.90
N GLY A 19 7.86 8.21 -8.82
CA GLY A 19 8.81 9.27 -8.56
C GLY A 19 8.15 10.63 -8.25
N GLY A 20 8.89 11.72 -8.50
CA GLY A 20 8.39 13.09 -8.35
C GLY A 20 7.88 13.39 -6.94
N ARG A 21 6.71 14.01 -6.83
CA ARG A 21 6.14 14.48 -5.55
C ARG A 21 5.57 13.36 -4.67
N VAL A 22 5.33 12.18 -5.23
CA VAL A 22 4.80 11.04 -4.48
C VAL A 22 5.90 10.09 -4.00
N ARG A 23 7.15 10.30 -4.43
CA ARG A 23 8.31 9.49 -4.05
C ARG A 23 8.46 9.52 -2.51
N PRO A 24 8.51 8.36 -1.84
CA PRO A 24 8.76 8.32 -0.41
C PRO A 24 10.19 8.80 -0.10
N PRO A 25 10.42 9.46 1.05
CA PRO A 25 11.76 9.83 1.47
C PRO A 25 12.53 8.61 1.99
N GLY A 26 13.84 8.59 1.77
CA GLY A 26 14.75 7.60 2.35
C GLY A 26 14.69 6.23 1.68
N GLU A 27 14.99 5.21 2.48
CA GLU A 27 14.92 3.78 2.13
C GLU A 27 13.65 3.16 2.76
N PRO A 28 13.11 2.06 2.21
CA PRO A 28 11.97 1.38 2.81
C PRO A 28 12.32 0.83 4.19
N LEU A 29 11.34 0.86 5.10
CA LEU A 29 11.46 0.24 6.42
C LEU A 29 11.59 -1.27 6.28
N SER A 30 12.50 -1.86 7.07
CA SER A 30 12.50 -3.30 7.31
C SER A 30 11.25 -3.72 8.09
N LEU A 31 10.93 -5.02 8.09
CA LEU A 31 9.82 -5.61 8.85
C LEU A 31 9.87 -5.24 10.33
N ALA A 32 11.06 -5.31 10.94
CA ALA A 32 11.24 -4.97 12.35
C ALA A 32 10.97 -3.47 12.61
N CYS A 33 11.51 -2.59 11.76
CA CYS A 33 11.27 -1.15 11.88
C CYS A 33 9.80 -0.80 11.63
N TYR A 34 9.17 -1.41 10.63
CA TYR A 34 7.75 -1.25 10.34
C TYR A 34 6.90 -1.68 11.53
N ALA A 35 7.18 -2.86 12.11
CA ALA A 35 6.46 -3.37 13.27
C ALA A 35 6.56 -2.42 14.48
N ALA A 36 7.76 -1.90 14.77
CA ALA A 36 7.96 -0.94 15.86
C ALA A 36 7.15 0.35 15.64
N ARG A 37 7.23 0.94 14.45
CA ARG A 37 6.47 2.16 14.07
C ARG A 37 4.97 1.91 14.09
N ARG A 38 4.53 0.74 13.66
CA ARG A 38 3.12 0.32 13.70
C ARG A 38 2.60 0.22 15.14
N LEU A 39 3.38 -0.34 16.07
CA LEU A 39 3.01 -0.40 17.48
C LEU A 39 2.89 1.00 18.09
N GLU A 40 3.82 1.90 17.77
CA GLU A 40 3.77 3.31 18.18
C GLU A 40 2.48 3.99 17.67
N ARG A 41 2.16 3.83 16.38
CA ARG A 41 0.92 4.33 15.78
C ARG A 41 -0.31 3.77 16.50
N GLN A 42 -0.34 2.47 16.78
CA GLN A 42 -1.46 1.83 17.47
C GLN A 42 -1.64 2.32 18.89
N ALA A 43 -0.55 2.61 19.61
CA ALA A 43 -0.62 3.19 20.95
C ALA A 43 -1.28 4.57 20.90
N LEU A 44 -0.85 5.44 19.98
CA LEU A 44 -1.45 6.78 19.78
C LEU A 44 -2.92 6.69 19.37
N ALA A 45 -3.28 5.81 18.42
CA ALA A 45 -4.66 5.61 18.01
C ALA A 45 -5.56 5.15 19.17
N ARG A 46 -5.06 4.28 20.05
CA ARG A 46 -5.79 3.86 21.26
C ARG A 46 -5.96 5.00 22.26
N SER A 47 -4.93 5.82 22.44
CA SER A 47 -5.00 6.99 23.33
C SER A 47 -6.03 8.01 22.83
N LEU A 48 -6.07 8.26 21.51
CA LEU A 48 -7.07 9.12 20.88
C LEU A 48 -8.51 8.70 21.24
N VAL A 49 -8.80 7.41 21.15
CA VAL A 49 -10.13 6.85 21.48
C VAL A 49 -10.46 6.96 22.98
N ARG A 50 -9.46 6.86 23.86
CA ARG A 50 -9.68 6.79 25.32
C ARG A 50 -9.78 8.14 26.01
N GLY A 51 -9.08 9.15 25.52
CA GLY A 51 -8.99 10.43 26.23
C GLY A 51 -8.53 11.61 25.38
N GLY A 52 -8.46 11.45 24.05
CA GLY A 52 -7.91 12.44 23.15
C GLY A 52 -6.39 12.39 23.07
N LEU A 53 -5.84 13.21 22.16
CA LEU A 53 -4.42 13.42 21.95
C LEU A 53 -4.13 14.91 22.03
N ASP A 54 -2.95 15.28 22.52
CA ASP A 54 -2.44 16.64 22.33
C ASP A 54 -2.01 16.89 20.86
N ALA A 55 -1.71 18.14 20.53
CA ALA A 55 -1.36 18.53 19.16
C ALA A 55 -0.11 17.82 18.61
N GLN A 56 0.90 17.56 19.46
CA GLN A 56 2.12 16.87 19.04
C GLN A 56 1.85 15.39 18.78
N GLN A 57 1.00 14.78 19.59
CA GLN A 57 0.58 13.39 19.44
C GLN A 57 -0.28 13.19 18.19
N VAL A 58 -1.17 14.13 17.86
CA VAL A 58 -1.92 14.11 16.59
C VAL A 58 -0.96 14.21 15.41
N GLN A 59 -0.04 15.19 15.43
CA GLN A 59 0.96 15.34 14.37
C GLN A 59 1.82 14.08 14.20
N ARG A 60 2.21 13.44 15.31
CA ARG A 60 2.97 12.19 15.28
C ARG A 60 2.16 11.03 14.71
N LEU A 61 0.87 10.93 15.05
CA LEU A 61 -0.03 9.91 14.49
C LEU A 61 -0.19 10.07 12.97
N ASP A 62 -0.32 11.30 12.48
CA ASP A 62 -0.42 11.60 11.05
C ASP A 62 0.90 11.30 10.32
N ALA A 63 2.03 11.69 10.91
CA ALA A 63 3.36 11.37 10.38
C ALA A 63 3.58 9.86 10.29
N LEU A 64 3.23 9.10 11.33
CA LEU A 64 3.33 7.63 11.33
C LEU A 64 2.37 7.00 10.31
N SER A 65 1.15 7.51 10.18
CA SER A 65 0.20 7.01 9.18
C SER A 65 0.72 7.23 7.75
N SER A 66 1.38 8.36 7.51
CA SER A 66 2.03 8.67 6.23
C SER A 66 3.27 7.81 5.99
N GLU A 67 4.18 7.69 6.98
CA GLU A 67 5.41 6.89 6.92
C GLU A 67 5.10 5.41 6.65
N LEU A 68 4.10 4.86 7.34
CA LEU A 68 3.68 3.47 7.22
C LEU A 68 2.80 3.21 5.98
N MET A 69 2.44 4.26 5.24
CA MET A 69 1.44 4.21 4.16
C MET A 69 0.16 3.50 4.63
N PHE A 70 -0.23 3.78 5.87
CA PHE A 70 -1.21 2.99 6.59
C PHE A 70 -2.58 3.06 5.89
N GLY A 71 -3.09 1.91 5.47
CA GLY A 71 -4.38 1.82 4.78
C GLY A 71 -4.38 2.39 3.36
N PHE A 72 -3.22 2.69 2.76
CA PHE A 72 -3.12 3.30 1.43
C PHE A 72 -3.99 2.59 0.38
N TRP A 73 -3.84 1.28 0.22
CA TRP A 73 -4.56 0.50 -0.80
C TRP A 73 -6.07 0.44 -0.60
N LEU A 74 -6.54 0.69 0.63
CA LEU A 74 -7.95 0.52 1.02
C LEU A 74 -8.61 1.87 1.36
N ASN A 75 -7.93 2.99 1.10
CA ASN A 75 -8.45 4.33 1.32
C ASN A 75 -8.66 5.03 -0.04
N PRO A 76 -9.90 5.09 -0.56
CA PRO A 76 -10.21 5.73 -1.84
C PRO A 76 -9.69 7.16 -1.97
N ALA A 77 -9.70 7.94 -0.89
CA ALA A 77 -9.24 9.33 -0.90
C ALA A 77 -7.72 9.42 -1.08
N GLU A 78 -6.96 8.56 -0.39
CA GLU A 78 -5.50 8.45 -0.52
C GLU A 78 -5.09 7.94 -1.90
N VAL A 79 -5.75 6.90 -2.41
CA VAL A 79 -5.51 6.39 -3.77
C VAL A 79 -5.79 7.48 -4.80
N ALA A 80 -6.91 8.21 -4.67
CA ALA A 80 -7.25 9.29 -5.59
C ALA A 80 -6.25 10.46 -5.51
N ALA A 81 -5.79 10.84 -4.31
CA ALA A 81 -4.77 11.86 -4.14
C ALA A 81 -3.45 11.46 -4.78
N PHE A 82 -3.02 10.20 -4.58
CA PHE A 82 -1.84 9.62 -5.21
C PHE A 82 -1.94 9.61 -6.74
N LEU A 83 -3.03 9.09 -7.31
CA LEU A 83 -3.23 9.04 -8.77
C LEU A 83 -3.27 10.43 -9.39
N ARG A 84 -3.97 11.40 -8.77
CA ARG A 84 -3.95 12.80 -9.23
C ARG A 84 -2.56 13.41 -9.19
N ALA A 85 -1.76 13.09 -8.17
CA ALA A 85 -0.38 13.56 -8.11
C ALA A 85 0.48 12.92 -9.19
N ALA A 86 0.36 11.60 -9.41
CA ALA A 86 1.07 10.85 -10.43
C ALA A 86 0.74 11.31 -11.86
N LEU A 87 -0.54 11.52 -12.18
CA LEU A 87 -0.99 11.98 -13.50
C LEU A 87 -0.48 13.40 -13.82
N ARG A 88 -0.45 14.30 -12.83
CA ARG A 88 0.07 15.67 -13.00
C ARG A 88 1.56 15.73 -13.34
N GLN A 89 2.29 14.64 -13.16
CA GLN A 89 3.73 14.53 -13.46
C GLN A 89 4.02 13.54 -14.60
N GLY A 90 3.01 13.17 -15.40
CA GLY A 90 3.16 12.35 -16.61
C GLY A 90 2.70 10.90 -16.48
N GLY A 91 2.24 10.47 -15.30
CA GLY A 91 1.79 9.10 -15.04
C GLY A 91 2.94 8.07 -14.97
N HIS A 92 2.58 6.80 -14.93
CA HIS A 92 3.52 5.67 -14.95
C HIS A 92 2.79 4.41 -15.43
N ALA A 93 3.43 3.55 -16.23
CA ALA A 93 2.79 2.35 -16.81
C ALA A 93 2.23 1.41 -15.73
N ALA A 94 2.97 1.22 -14.62
CA ALA A 94 2.54 0.43 -13.47
C ALA A 94 1.25 0.92 -12.78
N LEU A 95 0.60 2.00 -13.23
CA LEU A 95 -0.72 2.41 -12.71
C LEU A 95 -1.89 1.73 -13.42
N GLY A 96 -1.66 1.05 -14.54
CA GLY A 96 -2.73 0.40 -15.31
C GLY A 96 -2.31 -0.80 -16.14
N ASP A 97 -1.01 -1.00 -16.39
CA ASP A 97 -0.48 -2.16 -17.10
C ASP A 97 -0.02 -3.24 -16.08
N PRO A 98 -0.62 -4.45 -16.08
CA PRO A 98 -0.21 -5.55 -15.22
C PRO A 98 1.26 -5.96 -15.35
N ASP A 99 1.85 -5.91 -16.54
CA ASP A 99 3.24 -6.33 -16.74
C ASP A 99 4.21 -5.30 -16.16
N ALA A 100 3.93 -4.00 -16.39
CA ALA A 100 4.65 -2.92 -15.74
C ALA A 100 4.46 -2.91 -14.22
N PHE A 101 3.29 -3.33 -13.71
CA PHE A 101 3.06 -3.50 -12.28
C PHE A 101 3.87 -4.68 -11.72
N ALA A 102 3.92 -5.81 -12.42
CA ALA A 102 4.70 -6.98 -12.04
C ALA A 102 6.21 -6.68 -11.97
N ALA A 103 6.69 -5.67 -12.71
CA ALA A 103 8.06 -5.17 -12.61
C ALA A 103 8.40 -4.54 -11.25
N LEU A 104 7.41 -4.20 -10.41
CA LEU A 104 7.60 -3.73 -9.03
C LEU A 104 7.98 -4.86 -8.06
N LEU A 105 7.78 -6.11 -8.46
CA LEU A 105 8.23 -7.28 -7.71
C LEU A 105 9.72 -7.53 -7.99
N SER A 106 10.44 -8.12 -7.04
CA SER A 106 11.79 -8.62 -7.30
C SER A 106 11.75 -9.89 -8.15
N ASP A 107 12.87 -10.26 -8.76
CA ASP A 107 12.99 -11.53 -9.50
C ASP A 107 12.71 -12.74 -8.60
N SER A 108 13.18 -12.71 -7.36
CA SER A 108 12.96 -13.77 -6.37
C SER A 108 11.50 -13.85 -5.93
N GLU A 109 10.83 -12.72 -5.76
CA GLU A 109 9.39 -12.67 -5.48
C GLU A 109 8.58 -13.27 -6.63
N ARG A 110 8.88 -12.88 -7.88
CA ARG A 110 8.23 -13.44 -9.08
C ARG A 110 8.45 -14.94 -9.18
N ALA A 111 9.68 -15.41 -8.95
CA ALA A 111 10.00 -16.82 -9.01
C ALA A 111 9.24 -17.65 -7.95
N ARG A 112 9.14 -17.17 -6.71
CA ARG A 112 8.37 -17.85 -5.64
C ARG A 112 6.88 -17.85 -5.91
N LEU A 113 6.34 -16.74 -6.41
CA LEU A 113 4.92 -16.60 -6.72
C LEU A 113 4.49 -17.47 -7.91
N GLY A 114 5.39 -17.69 -8.87
CA GLY A 114 5.05 -18.21 -10.17
C GLY A 114 4.09 -17.28 -10.93
N GLU A 115 3.71 -17.70 -12.14
CA GLU A 115 2.88 -16.88 -13.03
C GLU A 115 1.50 -16.56 -12.42
N LEU A 116 0.86 -17.56 -11.80
CA LEU A 116 -0.44 -17.38 -11.16
C LEU A 116 -0.37 -16.41 -9.97
N GLY A 117 0.64 -16.53 -9.12
CA GLY A 117 0.80 -15.67 -7.95
C GLY A 117 1.05 -14.20 -8.35
N VAL A 118 1.89 -13.97 -9.37
CA VAL A 118 2.13 -12.63 -9.92
C VAL A 118 0.83 -12.01 -10.44
N ARG A 119 0.04 -12.77 -11.21
CA ARG A 119 -1.26 -12.29 -11.70
C ARG A 119 -2.21 -11.92 -10.57
N LEU A 120 -2.29 -12.73 -9.50
CA LEU A 120 -3.14 -12.45 -8.35
C LEU A 120 -2.72 -11.17 -7.61
N VAL A 121 -1.41 -10.98 -7.39
CA VAL A 121 -0.87 -9.77 -6.77
C VAL A 121 -1.19 -8.54 -7.61
N CYS A 122 -0.96 -8.59 -8.93
CA CYS A 122 -1.23 -7.46 -9.83
C CYS A 122 -2.74 -7.16 -9.88
N ALA A 123 -3.58 -8.18 -10.08
CA ALA A 123 -5.03 -8.02 -10.15
C ALA A 123 -5.61 -7.40 -8.87
N HIS A 124 -5.17 -7.85 -7.70
CA HIS A 124 -5.60 -7.28 -6.43
C HIS A 124 -5.25 -5.79 -6.32
N HIS A 125 -3.98 -5.43 -6.49
CA HIS A 125 -3.53 -4.05 -6.24
C HIS A 125 -3.96 -3.07 -7.32
N LEU A 126 -4.08 -3.48 -8.59
CA LEU A 126 -4.69 -2.66 -9.64
C LEU A 126 -6.19 -2.44 -9.39
N THR A 127 -6.89 -3.45 -8.84
CA THR A 127 -8.29 -3.26 -8.39
C THR A 127 -8.35 -2.23 -7.26
N CYS A 128 -7.42 -2.27 -6.30
CA CYS A 128 -7.31 -1.25 -5.26
C CYS A 128 -7.08 0.17 -5.83
N LEU A 129 -6.26 0.33 -6.88
CA LEU A 129 -6.12 1.62 -7.56
C LEU A 129 -7.43 2.12 -8.20
N SER A 130 -8.28 1.19 -8.61
CA SER A 130 -9.60 1.51 -9.16
C SER A 130 -10.57 2.04 -8.09
N LEU A 131 -10.27 1.97 -6.79
CA LEU A 131 -11.07 2.60 -5.74
C LEU A 131 -11.13 4.13 -5.85
N ALA A 132 -10.24 4.75 -6.60
CA ALA A 132 -10.26 6.20 -6.85
C ALA A 132 -11.27 6.62 -7.93
N ALA A 133 -11.69 5.71 -8.82
CA ALA A 133 -12.61 6.01 -9.92
C ALA A 133 -14.06 6.33 -9.48
N PRO A 134 -14.63 5.68 -8.44
CA PRO A 134 -16.03 5.84 -8.04
C PRO A 134 -16.36 7.12 -7.25
N LEU A 135 -15.50 8.14 -7.21
CA LEU A 135 -15.85 9.41 -6.56
C LEU A 135 -17.06 10.12 -7.20
N LEU A 136 -17.60 9.57 -8.30
CA LEU A 136 -18.78 10.05 -9.03
C LEU A 136 -19.94 9.03 -9.05
N ASP A 137 -19.73 7.76 -8.68
CA ASP A 137 -20.73 6.67 -8.73
C ASP A 137 -20.58 5.70 -7.53
N PRO A 138 -21.42 5.83 -6.50
CA PRO A 138 -21.38 4.97 -5.32
C PRO A 138 -21.59 3.47 -5.60
N ASP A 139 -22.38 3.10 -6.63
CA ASP A 139 -22.68 1.70 -6.94
C ASP A 139 -21.47 1.01 -7.59
N ALA A 140 -20.71 1.76 -8.40
CA ALA A 140 -19.42 1.30 -8.90
C ALA A 140 -18.40 1.05 -7.76
N LEU A 141 -18.45 1.84 -6.68
CA LEU A 141 -17.56 1.67 -5.52
C LEU A 141 -17.80 0.34 -4.81
N ALA A 142 -19.06 -0.02 -4.59
CA ALA A 142 -19.43 -1.29 -3.95
C ALA A 142 -18.90 -2.48 -4.75
N GLY A 143 -19.03 -2.45 -6.08
CA GLY A 143 -18.51 -3.50 -6.95
C GLY A 143 -16.98 -3.62 -6.93
N VAL A 144 -16.25 -2.50 -6.81
CA VAL A 144 -14.78 -2.53 -6.64
C VAL A 144 -14.41 -3.14 -5.29
N TRP A 145 -15.07 -2.74 -4.20
CA TRP A 145 -14.83 -3.30 -2.87
C TRP A 145 -15.05 -4.81 -2.82
N GLN A 146 -16.14 -5.31 -3.40
CA GLN A 146 -16.39 -6.76 -3.48
C GLN A 146 -15.24 -7.52 -4.15
N ARG A 147 -14.64 -6.97 -5.21
CA ARG A 147 -13.49 -7.61 -5.89
C ARG A 147 -12.21 -7.55 -5.05
N VAL A 148 -11.98 -6.44 -4.33
CA VAL A 148 -10.86 -6.33 -3.40
C VAL A 148 -11.00 -7.35 -2.27
N GLU A 149 -12.18 -7.48 -1.68
CA GLU A 149 -12.45 -8.44 -0.60
C GLU A 149 -12.41 -9.90 -1.05
N ALA A 150 -12.82 -10.19 -2.29
CA ALA A 150 -12.76 -11.52 -2.88
C ALA A 150 -11.33 -12.00 -3.17
N THR A 151 -10.32 -11.13 -3.05
CA THR A 151 -8.93 -11.44 -3.35
C THR A 151 -8.03 -11.19 -2.15
N THR A 152 -7.26 -12.21 -1.77
CA THR A 152 -6.16 -12.04 -0.81
C THR A 152 -4.88 -12.46 -1.50
N PRO A 153 -3.97 -11.53 -1.80
CA PRO A 153 -2.71 -11.90 -2.44
C PRO A 153 -1.89 -12.78 -1.48
N PRO A 154 -1.21 -13.81 -2.00
CA PRO A 154 -0.26 -14.59 -1.19
C PRO A 154 0.82 -13.68 -0.60
N LEU A 155 1.47 -14.12 0.48
CA LEU A 155 2.66 -13.44 0.98
C LEU A 155 3.77 -13.61 -0.05
N PHE A 156 4.46 -12.53 -0.42
CA PHE A 156 5.54 -12.61 -1.40
C PHE A 156 6.84 -11.93 -1.00
N VAL A 157 6.79 -10.87 -0.20
CA VAL A 157 7.95 -10.01 0.09
C VAL A 157 9.17 -10.82 0.54
N ASP A 158 10.34 -10.54 -0.06
CA ASP A 158 11.59 -11.26 0.22
C ASP A 158 11.94 -11.34 1.72
N GLU A 159 11.77 -10.25 2.46
CA GLU A 159 12.05 -10.23 3.91
C GLU A 159 11.14 -11.19 4.70
N LEU A 160 9.91 -11.44 4.24
CA LEU A 160 9.01 -12.42 4.86
C LEU A 160 9.48 -13.85 4.60
N ALA A 161 10.00 -14.13 3.41
CA ALA A 161 10.61 -15.43 3.10
C ALA A 161 11.86 -15.68 3.95
N LEU A 162 12.71 -14.67 4.15
CA LEU A 162 13.87 -14.75 5.05
C LEU A 162 13.49 -15.01 6.51
N ALA A 163 12.31 -14.54 6.93
CA ALA A 163 11.73 -14.80 8.24
C ALA A 163 10.93 -16.13 8.32
N GLY A 164 10.98 -16.97 7.28
CA GLY A 164 10.30 -18.26 7.23
C GLY A 164 8.77 -18.19 7.18
N GLN A 165 8.21 -17.10 6.66
CA GLN A 165 6.76 -16.86 6.59
C GLN A 165 6.13 -17.20 5.23
N VAL A 166 6.95 -17.55 4.22
CA VAL A 166 6.56 -17.81 2.83
C VAL A 166 7.34 -19.00 2.30
#